data_AF-A0A524ENJ9-F1
#
_entry.id   AF-A0A524ENJ9-F1
#
_cell.length_a   1.000
_cell.length_b   1.000
_cell.length_c   1.000
_cell.angle_alpha   90.00
_cell.angle_beta   90.00
_cell.angle_gamma   90.00
#
_symmetry.space_group_name_H-M   'P 1'
#
loop_
_entity.id
_entity.type
_entity.pdbx_description
1 polymer ?
#
loop_
_entity_poly.entity_id
_entity_poly.type
_entity_poly.pdbx_seq_one_letter_code
_entity_poly.pdbx_strand_id
1 'polypeptide(L)'
;MDNGRLLHEAQLIATEFKFYMVKGNLEHLYGYIYQSPDRETKYPLEIKYTADFPDSPPDFIFPQPIPNVPDEIELHSLNNWTSESHVIEAVRELAALIKRYVEKPPDEVVKQEIPPKSGIPEKKAPLSDPEPEYITPVMDGPPTGSQELDQSNQYLTPNPTQYQYEQDEYLNPDDLPQWTDEDDSPLKTAEPLEEEHYITLNPSPISEKIPELEQMVTPDVDSDPDIQVSTEAALIQQEYAIDYVGNEMGVVEVYLTITIEQTFIIRIDFSSYPKRPIVTVQENLQKILGDVKSTLDLLKNWNERKPKHVVELIREIEGKLWFLSDIEQEAKMVNGEYKTEMIDGLISNLRVGLFTYGFKEYTLDLDISKYPTEPIIQFSSELQQVLPFPPEDLMAFKNWKRKESHVVDILREVSWLVDKASRISFEVDLLKGGVKRVEYNKISDNFLIELSGQLKTKDLKFEFEVHIQDEYPITAPEFKLLSELEENEEIQGKITKQIDSFTAQWHPFNYLIDLFNQISKTIFAESIISCVICHKLDCPECGMKISASSGDSYDQCQTQCPSCERLYHAHCWNQTIISFGKCGFCLRPPPDHLKPQI
;
A
#
# COMPACT_ATOMS: atom_id res chain seq x y z
N MET A 1 19.98 4.22 -16.12
CA MET A 1 18.95 4.16 -15.08
C MET A 1 18.55 2.72 -14.78
N ASP A 2 18.71 2.28 -13.54
CA ASP A 2 18.22 0.99 -13.03
C ASP A 2 16.77 1.13 -12.52
N ASN A 3 15.80 0.67 -13.31
CA ASN A 3 14.38 0.77 -12.98
C ASN A 3 13.98 -0.07 -11.76
N GLY A 4 14.70 -1.17 -11.47
CA GLY A 4 14.45 -2.00 -10.31
C GLY A 4 14.83 -1.29 -9.02
N ARG A 5 16.03 -0.69 -8.99
CA ARG A 5 16.48 0.15 -7.87
C ARG A 5 15.56 1.37 -7.70
N LEU A 6 15.14 1.99 -8.79
CA LEU A 6 14.29 3.18 -8.74
C LEU A 6 12.91 2.88 -8.13
N LEU A 7 12.26 1.78 -8.56
CA LEU A 7 11.00 1.33 -7.96
C LEU A 7 11.16 1.02 -6.46
N HIS A 8 12.26 0.37 -6.09
CA HIS A 8 12.55 0.06 -4.69
C HIS A 8 12.69 1.33 -3.83
N GLU A 9 13.43 2.33 -4.29
CA GLU A 9 13.54 3.61 -3.59
C GLU A 9 12.20 4.33 -3.48
N ALA A 10 11.40 4.35 -4.56
CA ALA A 10 10.07 4.96 -4.54
C ALA A 10 9.16 4.29 -3.50
N GLN A 11 9.24 2.96 -3.36
CA GLN A 11 8.51 2.21 -2.33
C GLN A 11 8.99 2.58 -0.92
N LEU A 12 10.30 2.59 -0.66
CA LEU A 12 10.86 2.96 0.65
C LEU A 12 10.47 4.40 1.05
N ILE A 13 10.46 5.33 0.11
CA ILE A 13 10.01 6.70 0.36
C ILE A 13 8.52 6.71 0.70
N ALA A 14 7.69 6.01 -0.07
CA ALA A 14 6.26 5.98 0.14
C ALA A 14 5.84 5.28 1.46
N THR A 15 6.66 4.38 2.00
CA THR A 15 6.38 3.75 3.29
C THR A 15 6.52 4.70 4.48
N GLU A 16 7.29 5.78 4.35
CA GLU A 16 7.54 6.74 5.46
C GLU A 16 6.99 8.14 5.20
N PHE A 17 6.97 8.55 3.93
CA PHE A 17 6.58 9.88 3.51
C PHE A 17 5.44 9.82 2.50
N LYS A 18 4.63 10.86 2.46
CA LYS A 18 3.48 10.94 1.54
C LYS A 18 3.93 11.38 0.15
N PHE A 19 4.50 10.46 -0.62
CA PHE A 19 4.93 10.66 -2.01
C PHE A 19 4.07 9.89 -3.00
N TYR A 20 3.98 10.43 -4.21
CA TYR A 20 3.28 9.84 -5.34
C TYR A 20 4.01 10.14 -6.65
N MET A 21 3.81 9.30 -7.66
CA MET A 21 4.41 9.49 -8.99
C MET A 21 3.71 10.63 -9.73
N VAL A 22 4.50 11.50 -10.36
CA VAL A 22 3.98 12.57 -11.21
C VAL A 22 3.69 12.01 -12.59
N LYS A 23 2.41 11.99 -12.99
CA LYS A 23 1.94 11.48 -14.29
C LYS A 23 2.32 10.01 -14.55
N GLY A 24 2.44 9.20 -13.49
CA GLY A 24 2.84 7.80 -13.59
C GLY A 24 4.30 7.59 -13.99
N ASN A 25 5.13 8.65 -13.99
CA ASN A 25 6.56 8.50 -14.19
C ASN A 25 7.24 8.21 -12.83
N LEU A 26 7.82 7.02 -12.67
CA LEU A 26 8.57 6.66 -11.47
C LEU A 26 9.80 7.57 -11.28
N GLU A 27 10.38 8.11 -12.35
CA GLU A 27 11.52 9.03 -12.31
C GLU A 27 11.19 10.39 -11.68
N HIS A 28 9.92 10.67 -11.42
CA HIS A 28 9.47 11.94 -10.83
C HIS A 28 8.47 11.68 -9.72
N LEU A 29 8.91 11.80 -8.48
CA LEU A 29 8.05 11.72 -7.31
C LEU A 29 7.73 13.12 -6.79
N TYR A 30 6.51 13.32 -6.30
CA TYR A 30 6.07 14.52 -5.61
C TYR A 30 5.42 14.12 -4.29
N GLY A 31 5.73 14.81 -3.21
CA GLY A 31 5.16 14.49 -1.92
C GLY A 31 5.35 15.58 -0.89
N TYR A 32 5.10 15.23 0.37
CA TYR A 32 5.38 16.09 1.53
C TYR A 32 6.39 15.41 2.43
N ILE A 33 7.48 16.11 2.73
CA ILE A 33 8.55 15.60 3.61
C ILE A 33 8.35 15.97 5.08
N TYR A 34 7.56 17.01 5.33
CA TYR A 34 7.18 17.42 6.68
C TYR A 34 5.81 18.10 6.65
N GLN A 35 5.04 17.88 7.71
CA GLN A 35 3.79 18.56 7.98
C GLN A 35 3.88 19.08 9.41
N SER A 36 3.61 20.38 9.60
CA SER A 36 3.66 20.99 10.93
C SER A 36 2.62 20.36 11.87
N PRO A 37 2.82 20.44 13.21
CA PRO A 37 1.89 19.86 14.18
C PRO A 37 0.46 20.39 14.08
N ASP A 38 0.29 21.64 13.65
CA ASP A 38 -1.02 22.26 13.38
C ASP A 38 -1.74 21.68 12.15
N ARG A 39 -1.05 20.83 11.36
CA ARG A 39 -1.49 20.22 10.10
C ARG A 39 -1.80 21.21 8.96
N GLU A 40 -1.66 22.52 9.18
CA GLU A 40 -1.97 23.55 8.19
C GLU A 40 -0.83 23.74 7.19
N THR A 41 0.42 23.72 7.66
CA THR A 41 1.58 23.95 6.80
C THR A 41 2.19 22.62 6.35
N LYS A 42 2.28 22.43 5.03
CA LYS A 42 2.90 21.28 4.40
C LYS A 42 4.10 21.73 3.59
N TYR A 43 5.20 20.99 3.67
CA TYR A 43 6.42 21.29 2.95
C TYR A 43 6.58 20.30 1.79
N PRO A 44 6.20 20.70 0.57
CA PRO A 44 6.24 19.81 -0.58
C PRO A 44 7.68 19.63 -1.08
N LEU A 45 7.97 18.44 -1.61
CA LEU A 45 9.22 18.11 -2.27
C LEU A 45 8.95 17.35 -3.57
N GLU A 46 9.65 17.75 -4.63
CA GLU A 46 9.80 16.96 -5.84
C GLU A 46 11.16 16.24 -5.82
N ILE A 47 11.15 14.95 -6.17
CA ILE A 47 12.34 14.15 -6.35
C ILE A 47 12.40 13.74 -7.82
N LYS A 48 13.45 14.14 -8.53
CA LYS A 48 13.67 13.76 -9.93
C LYS A 48 14.92 12.90 -10.06
N TYR A 49 14.76 11.68 -10.51
CA TYR A 49 15.87 10.77 -10.74
C TYR A 49 16.59 11.16 -12.04
N THR A 50 17.92 11.23 -11.98
CA THR A 50 18.76 11.52 -13.14
C THR A 50 18.90 10.28 -14.03
N ALA A 51 19.21 10.46 -15.32
CA ALA A 51 19.38 9.36 -16.29
C ALA A 51 20.43 8.31 -15.84
N ASP A 52 21.40 8.76 -15.06
CA ASP A 52 22.56 7.98 -14.56
C ASP A 52 22.31 7.38 -13.17
N PHE A 53 21.10 7.45 -12.62
CA PHE A 53 20.78 6.81 -11.34
C PHE A 53 20.96 5.26 -11.40
N PRO A 54 21.57 4.61 -10.39
CA PRO A 54 21.94 5.13 -9.05
C PRO A 54 23.32 5.75 -8.93
N ASP A 55 24.12 5.82 -10.00
CA ASP A 55 25.50 6.34 -9.94
C ASP A 55 25.54 7.86 -9.66
N SER A 56 24.45 8.57 -9.97
CA SER A 56 24.24 9.97 -9.61
C SER A 56 23.03 10.14 -8.67
N PRO A 57 23.08 11.09 -7.71
CA PRO A 57 21.95 11.36 -6.83
C PRO A 57 20.73 11.89 -7.61
N PRO A 58 19.52 11.76 -7.06
CA PRO A 58 18.35 12.47 -7.59
C PRO A 58 18.39 13.96 -7.23
N ASP A 59 17.69 14.77 -8.03
CA ASP A 59 17.49 16.19 -7.78
C ASP A 59 16.31 16.41 -6.81
N PHE A 60 16.54 17.22 -5.78
CA PHE A 60 15.52 17.64 -4.82
C PHE A 60 15.07 19.06 -5.14
N ILE A 61 13.79 19.21 -5.51
CA ILE A 61 13.24 20.49 -5.97
C ILE A 61 12.10 20.90 -5.03
N PHE A 62 12.21 22.11 -4.49
CA PHE A 62 11.13 22.72 -3.71
C PHE A 62 10.21 23.52 -4.62
N PRO A 63 8.93 23.15 -4.77
CA PRO A 63 7.98 23.92 -5.59
C PRO A 63 7.76 25.34 -5.06
N GLN A 64 7.99 25.56 -3.77
CA GLN A 64 7.87 26.86 -3.09
C GLN A 64 9.05 27.04 -2.13
N PRO A 65 9.63 28.25 -2.05
CA PRO A 65 10.68 28.54 -1.09
C PRO A 65 10.15 28.34 0.34
N ILE A 66 10.93 27.65 1.17
CA ILE A 66 10.56 27.37 2.55
C ILE A 66 11.03 28.53 3.43
N PRO A 67 10.13 29.21 4.17
CA PRO A 67 10.53 30.31 5.04
C PRO A 67 11.62 29.90 6.03
N ASN A 68 12.66 30.73 6.15
CA ASN A 68 13.80 30.54 7.06
C ASN A 68 14.73 29.36 6.74
N VAL A 69 14.50 28.63 5.65
CA VAL A 69 15.44 27.62 5.16
C VAL A 69 16.32 28.26 4.08
N PRO A 70 17.65 28.05 4.12
CA PRO A 70 18.54 28.57 3.08
C PRO A 70 18.15 28.05 1.69
N ASP A 71 18.36 28.88 0.65
CA ASP A 71 18.09 28.50 -0.75
C ASP A 71 18.93 27.29 -1.18
N GLU A 72 20.12 27.11 -0.61
CA GLU A 72 20.98 25.93 -0.79
C GLU A 72 21.10 25.15 0.52
N ILE A 73 20.57 23.93 0.52
CA ILE A 73 20.69 22.99 1.64
C ILE A 73 21.77 21.96 1.30
N GLU A 74 22.90 22.00 1.97
CA GLU A 74 23.93 20.96 1.86
C GLU A 74 23.47 19.71 2.65
N LEU A 75 23.08 18.64 1.95
CA LEU A 75 22.77 17.33 2.54
C LEU A 75 24.01 16.43 2.52
N HIS A 76 24.38 15.85 3.67
CA HIS A 76 25.54 14.96 3.78
C HIS A 76 25.38 13.71 2.91
N SER A 77 24.18 13.13 2.90
CA SER A 77 23.79 11.99 2.07
C SER A 77 23.96 12.23 0.57
N LEU A 78 23.59 13.42 0.07
CA LEU A 78 23.77 13.78 -1.35
C LEU A 78 25.24 14.14 -1.66
N ASN A 79 25.93 14.82 -0.74
CA ASN A 79 27.33 15.22 -0.93
C ASN A 79 28.31 14.04 -0.96
N ASN A 80 27.93 12.91 -0.34
CA ASN A 80 28.73 11.69 -0.30
C ASN A 80 28.01 10.53 -1.02
N TRP A 81 27.25 10.86 -2.07
CA TRP A 81 26.48 9.88 -2.82
C TRP A 81 27.36 8.81 -3.48
N THR A 82 26.91 7.56 -3.42
CA THR A 82 27.49 6.40 -4.10
C THR A 82 26.38 5.57 -4.74
N SER A 83 26.71 4.62 -5.62
CA SER A 83 25.71 3.72 -6.25
C SER A 83 24.95 2.84 -5.24
N GLU A 84 25.49 2.67 -4.03
CA GLU A 84 24.87 1.93 -2.93
C GLU A 84 23.98 2.81 -2.04
N SER A 85 24.06 4.14 -2.17
CA SER A 85 23.31 5.09 -1.35
C SER A 85 21.80 5.00 -1.59
N HIS A 86 21.02 5.29 -0.55
CA HIS A 86 19.56 5.23 -0.58
C HIS A 86 18.96 6.64 -0.58
N VAL A 87 17.98 6.89 -1.45
CA VAL A 87 17.31 8.19 -1.56
C VAL A 87 16.51 8.49 -0.29
N ILE A 88 15.93 7.47 0.33
CA ILE A 88 15.19 7.61 1.59
C ILE A 88 16.04 8.20 2.73
N GLU A 89 17.36 7.94 2.75
CA GLU A 89 18.26 8.53 3.75
C GLU A 89 18.39 10.04 3.56
N ALA A 90 18.52 10.49 2.31
CA ALA A 90 18.55 11.90 1.97
C ALA A 90 17.23 12.61 2.27
N VAL A 91 16.10 11.95 2.02
CA VAL A 91 14.76 12.47 2.36
C VAL A 91 14.61 12.62 3.88
N ARG A 92 15.03 11.63 4.67
CA ARG A 92 15.00 11.69 6.15
C ARG A 92 15.91 12.81 6.69
N GLU A 93 17.12 12.94 6.16
CA GLU A 93 18.05 14.02 6.54
C GLU A 93 17.42 15.39 6.27
N LEU A 94 16.85 15.56 5.08
CA LEU A 94 16.21 16.80 4.68
C LEU A 94 14.98 17.13 5.55
N ALA A 95 14.12 16.13 5.81
CA ALA A 95 12.96 16.28 6.68
C ALA A 95 13.36 16.70 8.10
N ALA A 96 14.44 16.12 8.64
CA ALA A 96 14.97 16.49 9.96
C ALA A 96 15.52 17.93 9.98
N LEU A 97 16.19 18.38 8.91
CA LEU A 97 16.67 19.75 8.80
C LEU A 97 15.51 20.75 8.74
N ILE A 98 14.53 20.51 7.88
CA ILE A 98 13.35 21.39 7.75
C ILE A 98 12.60 21.47 9.06
N LYS A 99 12.37 20.32 9.73
CA LYS A 99 11.76 20.30 11.06
C LYS A 99 12.50 21.22 12.04
N ARG A 100 13.84 21.19 12.06
CA ARG A 100 14.65 22.08 12.93
C ARG A 100 14.49 23.56 12.59
N TYR A 101 14.45 23.92 11.31
CA TYR A 101 14.27 25.32 10.88
C TYR A 101 12.86 25.84 11.17
N VAL A 102 11.84 24.98 11.06
CA VAL A 102 10.44 25.34 11.30
C VAL A 102 10.15 25.45 12.80
N GLU A 103 10.69 24.55 13.62
CA GLU A 103 10.40 24.50 15.06
C GLU A 103 11.26 25.45 15.89
N LYS A 104 12.42 25.90 15.41
CA LYS A 104 13.29 26.84 16.15
C LYS A 104 13.03 28.29 15.77
N PRO A 105 12.96 29.23 16.73
CA PRO A 105 12.86 30.65 16.44
C PRO A 105 14.10 31.13 15.66
N PRO A 106 13.95 32.06 14.70
CA PRO A 106 15.03 32.53 13.82
C PRO A 106 16.30 32.99 14.57
N ASP A 107 16.14 33.49 15.80
CA ASP A 107 17.22 34.04 16.61
C ASP A 107 18.14 32.97 17.25
N GLU A 108 17.71 31.70 17.31
CA GLU A 108 18.51 30.61 17.89
C GLU A 108 19.31 29.81 16.86
N VAL A 109 18.91 29.82 15.59
CA VAL A 109 19.55 29.01 14.54
C VAL A 109 20.92 29.58 14.13
N VAL A 110 21.11 30.89 14.24
CA VAL A 110 22.36 31.60 13.84
C VAL A 110 23.55 31.30 14.78
N LYS A 111 23.35 30.64 15.94
CA LYS A 111 24.40 30.43 16.95
C LYS A 111 24.97 29.01 17.03
N GLN A 112 24.52 28.07 16.20
CA GLN A 112 25.15 26.74 16.11
C GLN A 112 26.12 26.70 14.94
N GLU A 113 27.40 26.91 15.24
CA GLU A 113 28.52 26.80 14.30
C GLU A 113 28.53 25.41 13.64
N ILE A 114 28.41 25.39 12.32
CA ILE A 114 28.79 24.27 11.47
C ILE A 114 30.28 23.99 11.76
N PRO A 115 30.68 22.74 12.07
CA PRO A 115 32.09 22.44 12.34
C PRO A 115 32.96 22.81 11.14
N PRO A 116 34.17 23.37 11.35
CA PRO A 116 34.97 23.95 10.29
C PRO A 116 35.36 22.89 9.25
N LYS A 117 35.06 23.15 7.98
CA LYS A 117 35.54 22.40 6.81
C LYS A 117 37.06 22.22 6.91
N SER A 118 37.52 20.97 7.03
CA SER A 118 38.94 20.61 6.97
C SER A 118 39.46 20.85 5.54
N GLY A 119 40.54 21.63 5.45
CA GLY A 119 41.00 22.23 4.21
C GLY A 119 41.53 21.25 3.16
N ILE A 120 41.07 21.43 1.93
CA ILE A 120 41.72 20.99 0.69
C ILE A 120 41.97 22.26 -0.15
N PRO A 121 43.16 22.45 -0.75
CA PRO A 121 43.55 23.76 -1.29
C PRO A 121 42.89 24.08 -2.63
N GLU A 122 42.33 25.29 -2.71
CA GLU A 122 41.79 25.93 -3.91
C GLU A 122 42.81 25.98 -5.06
N LYS A 123 42.42 25.49 -6.24
CA LYS A 123 43.02 25.87 -7.53
C LYS A 123 42.13 26.92 -8.21
N LYS A 124 42.65 28.13 -8.36
CA LYS A 124 42.05 29.22 -9.15
C LYS A 124 42.33 29.05 -10.64
N ALA A 125 41.29 29.22 -11.47
CA ALA A 125 41.35 29.75 -12.84
C ALA A 125 39.92 30.24 -13.24
N PRO A 126 39.71 31.05 -14.31
CA PRO A 126 39.25 32.44 -14.19
C PRO A 126 37.85 32.73 -14.77
N LEU A 127 37.31 33.90 -14.38
CA LEU A 127 36.11 34.59 -14.91
C LEU A 127 36.10 34.73 -16.44
N SER A 128 34.96 34.48 -17.08
CA SER A 128 34.23 35.44 -17.95
C SER A 128 32.93 34.85 -18.54
N ASP A 129 31.81 35.55 -18.27
CA ASP A 129 30.53 35.77 -19.00
C ASP A 129 29.68 34.58 -19.54
N PRO A 130 28.39 34.80 -19.87
CA PRO A 130 27.32 35.49 -19.13
C PRO A 130 26.11 34.53 -18.88
N GLU A 131 25.14 34.96 -18.08
CA GLU A 131 23.85 34.28 -17.85
C GLU A 131 23.18 33.85 -19.18
N PRO A 132 22.69 32.60 -19.31
CA PRO A 132 21.77 32.26 -20.38
C PRO A 132 20.34 32.64 -20.00
N GLU A 133 19.76 33.55 -20.79
CA GLU A 133 18.33 33.80 -20.89
C GLU A 133 17.57 32.48 -21.17
N TYR A 134 16.43 32.30 -20.51
CA TYR A 134 15.50 31.21 -20.74
C TYR A 134 14.98 31.23 -22.19
N ILE A 135 15.32 30.19 -22.95
CA ILE A 135 14.62 29.80 -24.18
C ILE A 135 14.15 28.36 -24.00
N THR A 136 12.84 28.15 -24.03
CA THR A 136 12.18 26.84 -24.11
C THR A 136 12.63 26.07 -25.36
N PRO A 137 13.16 24.83 -25.27
CA PRO A 137 13.40 24.00 -26.43
C PRO A 137 12.21 23.09 -26.74
N VAL A 138 11.81 23.13 -28.00
CA VAL A 138 11.00 22.13 -28.69
C VAL A 138 11.83 20.86 -28.91
N MET A 139 11.15 19.70 -28.91
CA MET A 139 11.64 18.34 -29.12
C MET A 139 12.69 18.17 -30.24
N ASP A 140 13.70 17.32 -30.00
CA ASP A 140 14.18 16.28 -30.94
C ASP A 140 15.26 15.35 -30.32
N GLY A 141 15.02 14.03 -30.40
CA GLY A 141 16.03 12.95 -30.53
C GLY A 141 16.82 12.43 -29.29
N PRO A 142 16.86 11.11 -29.00
CA PRO A 142 17.70 10.55 -27.94
C PRO A 142 19.12 10.15 -28.44
N PRO A 143 20.18 10.30 -27.63
CA PRO A 143 21.47 9.69 -27.88
C PRO A 143 21.56 8.26 -27.29
N THR A 144 22.28 7.42 -28.01
CA THR A 144 22.55 6.00 -27.75
C THR A 144 23.80 5.79 -26.90
N GLY A 145 23.73 4.91 -25.90
CA GLY A 145 24.89 4.32 -25.23
C GLY A 145 24.47 3.14 -24.35
N SER A 146 25.06 1.97 -24.55
CA SER A 146 24.77 0.73 -23.83
C SER A 146 26.08 0.09 -23.37
N GLN A 147 26.19 -0.23 -22.08
CA GLN A 147 27.21 -1.14 -21.53
C GLN A 147 26.52 -2.30 -20.79
N GLU A 148 27.12 -3.47 -20.92
CA GLU A 148 26.69 -4.78 -20.39
C GLU A 148 26.82 -4.84 -18.86
N LEU A 149 25.84 -5.46 -18.19
CA LEU A 149 25.86 -5.75 -16.75
C LEU A 149 25.89 -7.26 -16.51
N ASP A 150 26.86 -7.65 -15.69
CA ASP A 150 27.17 -8.99 -15.20
C ASP A 150 26.33 -9.29 -13.94
N GLN A 151 25.80 -10.52 -13.83
CA GLN A 151 24.87 -10.91 -12.76
C GLN A 151 25.59 -11.63 -11.62
N SER A 152 25.60 -11.04 -10.42
CA SER A 152 25.39 -11.77 -9.16
C SER A 152 25.31 -10.79 -8.00
N ASN A 153 24.20 -10.78 -7.26
CA ASN A 153 24.20 -10.53 -5.82
C ASN A 153 22.87 -11.02 -5.21
N GLN A 154 23.03 -11.74 -4.10
CA GLN A 154 21.98 -12.39 -3.31
C GLN A 154 21.27 -11.37 -2.43
N TYR A 155 19.93 -11.41 -2.44
CA TYR A 155 19.08 -10.58 -1.59
C TYR A 155 18.96 -11.17 -0.18
N LEU A 156 18.98 -10.30 0.83
CA LEU A 156 18.45 -10.55 2.17
C LEU A 156 17.12 -9.80 2.28
N THR A 157 16.01 -10.52 2.46
CA THR A 157 14.66 -9.96 2.63
C THR A 157 14.10 -10.26 4.02
N PRO A 158 13.18 -9.43 4.56
CA PRO A 158 12.31 -9.81 5.66
C PRO A 158 11.32 -10.89 5.20
N ASN A 159 11.02 -11.84 6.09
CA ASN A 159 10.32 -13.08 5.79
C ASN A 159 8.78 -12.89 5.82
N PRO A 160 8.05 -13.08 4.70
CA PRO A 160 6.59 -12.93 4.65
C PRO A 160 5.81 -14.17 5.16
N THR A 161 6.48 -15.22 5.67
CA THR A 161 5.81 -16.42 6.22
C THR A 161 5.24 -16.26 7.64
N GLN A 162 5.27 -15.07 8.23
CA GLN A 162 4.76 -14.88 9.61
C GLN A 162 3.22 -14.78 9.73
N TYR A 163 2.49 -14.94 8.63
CA TYR A 163 1.03 -15.06 8.63
C TYR A 163 0.59 -16.40 8.02
N GLN A 164 0.96 -17.51 8.66
CA GLN A 164 0.22 -18.75 8.53
C GLN A 164 -0.70 -18.88 9.76
N TYR A 165 -2.00 -18.74 9.55
CA TYR A 165 -2.97 -19.27 10.49
C TYR A 165 -2.90 -20.80 10.38
N GLU A 166 -2.45 -21.48 11.43
CA GLU A 166 -2.73 -22.89 11.62
C GLU A 166 -4.25 -23.02 11.74
N GLN A 167 -4.88 -23.61 10.73
CA GLN A 167 -6.23 -24.15 10.88
C GLN A 167 -6.11 -25.38 11.76
N ASP A 168 -6.49 -25.25 13.03
CA ASP A 168 -6.69 -26.42 13.88
C ASP A 168 -7.77 -27.31 13.25
N GLU A 169 -7.34 -28.44 12.68
CA GLU A 169 -8.22 -29.57 12.38
C GLU A 169 -8.82 -30.07 13.70
N TYR A 170 -10.10 -29.77 13.92
CA TYR A 170 -10.85 -30.40 15.01
C TYR A 170 -10.90 -31.93 14.78
N LEU A 171 -10.17 -32.66 15.61
CA LEU A 171 -10.30 -34.10 15.76
C LEU A 171 -11.74 -34.45 16.18
N ASN A 172 -12.35 -35.40 15.46
CA ASN A 172 -13.66 -35.94 15.78
C ASN A 172 -13.64 -36.62 17.18
N PRO A 173 -14.67 -36.45 18.03
CA PRO A 173 -14.71 -37.02 19.38
C PRO A 173 -14.64 -38.56 19.45
N ASP A 174 -14.75 -39.25 18.32
CA ASP A 174 -14.75 -40.72 18.23
C ASP A 174 -13.35 -41.33 18.04
N ASP A 175 -12.30 -40.52 17.85
CA ASP A 175 -10.93 -41.00 17.55
C ASP A 175 -9.98 -41.00 18.78
N LEU A 176 -10.50 -40.94 20.01
CA LEU A 176 -9.67 -41.06 21.21
C LEU A 176 -9.31 -42.54 21.49
N PRO A 177 -8.02 -42.91 21.61
CA PRO A 177 -7.62 -44.26 21.98
C PRO A 177 -8.02 -44.56 23.43
N GLN A 178 -8.62 -45.72 23.66
CA GLN A 178 -8.79 -46.27 25.01
C GLN A 178 -7.42 -46.68 25.55
N TRP A 179 -6.97 -46.02 26.62
CA TRP A 179 -5.76 -46.39 27.35
C TRP A 179 -6.04 -47.58 28.26
N THR A 180 -5.28 -48.67 28.09
CA THR A 180 -5.21 -49.78 29.03
C THR A 180 -4.10 -49.49 30.05
N ASP A 181 -4.43 -49.70 31.32
CA ASP A 181 -3.50 -49.66 32.45
C ASP A 181 -2.45 -50.77 32.33
N GLU A 182 -1.17 -50.41 32.35
CA GLU A 182 -0.02 -51.15 32.90
C GLU A 182 1.28 -50.46 32.43
N ASP A 183 2.01 -49.78 33.31
CA ASP A 183 3.31 -50.26 33.81
C ASP A 183 3.99 -49.27 34.77
N ASP A 184 4.54 -49.83 35.84
CA ASP A 184 5.37 -49.18 36.86
C ASP A 184 6.81 -48.98 36.35
N SER A 185 7.34 -47.75 36.39
CA SER A 185 8.69 -47.48 36.94
C SER A 185 9.06 -45.99 37.01
N PRO A 186 9.88 -45.56 37.99
CA PRO A 186 10.04 -44.15 38.34
C PRO A 186 11.41 -43.61 37.90
N LEU A 187 11.50 -42.45 37.23
CA LEU A 187 12.76 -41.70 37.22
C LEU A 187 12.59 -40.22 36.84
N LYS A 188 13.01 -39.38 37.81
CA LYS A 188 13.65 -38.06 37.69
C LYS A 188 12.81 -36.87 37.16
N THR A 189 12.34 -36.12 38.14
CA THR A 189 12.41 -34.65 38.26
C THR A 189 13.29 -33.96 37.22
N ALA A 190 12.65 -33.26 36.30
CA ALA A 190 13.12 -32.02 35.71
C ALA A 190 12.02 -30.97 35.93
N GLU A 191 12.39 -29.83 36.50
CA GLU A 191 11.53 -28.68 36.75
C GLU A 191 10.95 -28.14 35.43
N PRO A 192 9.65 -27.79 35.36
CA PRO A 192 9.13 -27.04 34.23
C PRO A 192 9.56 -25.58 34.33
N LEU A 193 10.14 -25.07 33.25
CA LEU A 193 10.25 -23.65 32.97
C LEU A 193 8.85 -23.03 32.91
N GLU A 194 8.73 -21.87 33.55
CA GLU A 194 7.53 -21.04 33.61
C GLU A 194 7.02 -20.72 32.21
N GLU A 195 5.83 -21.21 31.88
CA GLU A 195 5.05 -20.73 30.74
C GLU A 195 4.57 -19.30 31.06
N GLU A 196 4.94 -18.36 30.19
CA GLU A 196 4.41 -17.00 30.21
C GLU A 196 2.90 -17.06 29.99
N HIS A 197 2.17 -16.79 31.08
CA HIS A 197 0.74 -16.52 31.05
C HIS A 197 0.45 -15.37 30.08
N TYR A 198 -0.12 -15.69 28.91
CA TYR A 198 -0.87 -14.72 28.14
C TYR A 198 -2.01 -14.18 29.00
N ILE A 199 -1.99 -12.87 29.24
CA ILE A 199 -3.09 -12.15 29.88
C ILE A 199 -4.23 -12.09 28.86
N THR A 200 -5.11 -13.09 28.89
CA THR A 200 -6.44 -12.94 28.30
C THR A 200 -7.20 -11.94 29.18
N LEU A 201 -7.35 -10.70 28.72
CA LEU A 201 -8.31 -9.76 29.30
C LEU A 201 -9.72 -10.26 28.97
N ASN A 202 -10.17 -11.29 29.66
CA ASN A 202 -11.59 -11.55 29.82
C ASN A 202 -12.16 -10.33 30.55
N PRO A 203 -13.15 -9.60 29.99
CA PRO A 203 -13.91 -8.66 30.78
C PRO A 203 -14.70 -9.51 31.78
N SER A 204 -14.13 -9.68 32.98
CA SER A 204 -14.91 -10.06 34.14
C SER A 204 -16.11 -9.11 34.18
N PRO A 205 -17.35 -9.61 34.25
CA PRO A 205 -18.46 -8.74 34.62
C PRO A 205 -18.04 -8.12 35.94
N ILE A 206 -17.96 -6.79 35.99
CA ILE A 206 -17.77 -6.05 37.23
C ILE A 206 -19.00 -6.34 38.09
N SER A 207 -18.90 -7.45 38.80
CA SER A 207 -19.67 -7.85 39.96
C SER A 207 -18.63 -8.17 41.04
N GLU A 208 -17.63 -7.32 41.18
CA GLU A 208 -17.09 -7.10 42.51
C GLU A 208 -18.24 -6.56 43.34
N LYS A 209 -18.64 -7.33 44.35
CA LYS A 209 -19.54 -6.89 45.40
C LYS A 209 -18.91 -5.65 46.04
N ILE A 210 -19.27 -4.48 45.53
CA ILE A 210 -19.20 -3.23 46.27
C ILE A 210 -19.91 -3.53 47.60
N PRO A 211 -19.28 -3.27 48.76
CA PRO A 211 -19.96 -3.47 50.03
C PRO A 211 -21.31 -2.76 49.99
N GLU A 212 -22.39 -3.45 50.36
CA GLU A 212 -23.75 -2.91 50.46
C GLU A 212 -23.71 -1.55 51.16
N LEU A 213 -23.70 -0.48 50.37
CA LEU A 213 -23.99 0.88 50.80
C LEU A 213 -25.50 1.09 50.98
N GLU A 214 -26.31 0.02 50.92
CA GLU A 214 -27.75 0.04 51.14
C GLU A 214 -28.16 0.32 52.60
N GLN A 215 -27.21 0.52 53.51
CA GLN A 215 -27.49 0.91 54.91
C GLN A 215 -26.96 2.28 55.32
N MET A 216 -26.52 3.14 54.40
CA MET A 216 -26.35 4.55 54.72
C MET A 216 -27.67 5.30 54.56
N VAL A 217 -28.32 5.51 55.71
CA VAL A 217 -29.30 6.58 56.00
C VAL A 217 -30.31 6.81 54.88
N THR A 218 -31.47 6.15 54.96
CA THR A 218 -32.67 6.73 54.33
C THR A 218 -32.80 8.16 54.88
N PRO A 219 -32.80 9.20 54.04
CA PRO A 219 -32.96 10.57 54.53
C PRO A 219 -34.24 10.59 55.35
N ASP A 220 -34.15 11.04 56.61
CA ASP A 220 -35.35 11.37 57.36
C ASP A 220 -36.16 12.34 56.49
N VAL A 221 -37.45 12.05 56.30
CA VAL A 221 -38.35 12.81 55.43
C VAL A 221 -38.47 14.29 55.85
N ASP A 222 -37.93 14.63 57.02
CA ASP A 222 -37.87 15.97 57.62
C ASP A 222 -36.49 16.67 57.45
N SER A 223 -35.56 16.11 56.67
CA SER A 223 -34.28 16.76 56.37
C SER A 223 -34.50 17.98 55.46
N ASP A 224 -33.77 19.06 55.76
CA ASP A 224 -33.81 20.31 54.99
C ASP A 224 -33.55 20.02 53.49
N PRO A 225 -34.41 20.47 52.56
CA PRO A 225 -34.24 20.23 51.13
C PRO A 225 -32.85 20.64 50.62
N ASP A 226 -32.24 21.69 51.20
CA ASP A 226 -30.90 22.14 50.83
C ASP A 226 -29.83 21.10 51.18
N ILE A 227 -30.01 20.36 52.28
CA ILE A 227 -29.10 19.28 52.69
C ILE A 227 -29.20 18.10 51.73
N GLN A 228 -30.41 17.73 51.30
CA GLN A 228 -30.60 16.63 50.35
C GLN A 228 -29.99 16.96 48.99
N VAL A 229 -30.24 18.16 48.46
CA VAL A 229 -29.65 18.62 47.20
C VAL A 229 -28.11 18.67 47.30
N SER A 230 -27.56 19.20 48.40
CA SER A 230 -26.11 19.21 48.62
C SER A 230 -25.52 17.80 48.73
N THR A 231 -26.27 16.83 49.29
CA THR A 231 -25.83 15.44 49.40
C THR A 231 -25.76 14.78 48.02
N GLU A 232 -26.79 14.95 47.20
CA GLU A 232 -26.79 14.42 45.82
C GLU A 232 -25.69 15.04 44.97
N ALA A 233 -25.47 16.35 45.05
CA ALA A 233 -24.37 17.02 44.35
C ALA A 233 -23.00 16.47 44.75
N ALA A 234 -22.79 16.21 46.05
CA ALA A 234 -21.56 15.61 46.55
C ALA A 234 -21.36 14.17 46.06
N LEU A 235 -22.43 13.37 45.96
CA LEU A 235 -22.35 12.01 45.40
C LEU A 235 -21.96 12.04 43.92
N ILE A 236 -22.53 12.96 43.13
CA ILE A 236 -22.14 13.10 41.73
C ILE A 236 -20.67 13.52 41.63
N GLN A 237 -20.22 14.49 42.43
CA GLN A 237 -18.85 14.99 42.43
C GLN A 237 -17.81 13.94 42.85
N GLN A 238 -18.20 12.93 43.62
CA GLN A 238 -17.31 11.83 44.00
C GLN A 238 -16.93 10.94 42.81
N GLU A 239 -17.78 10.86 41.79
CA GLU A 239 -17.61 9.93 40.67
C GLU A 239 -17.35 10.64 39.34
N TYR A 240 -17.90 11.83 39.16
CA TYR A 240 -17.86 12.55 37.90
C TYR A 240 -17.39 13.99 38.10
N ALA A 241 -16.73 14.52 37.06
CA ALA A 241 -16.44 15.95 37.00
C ALA A 241 -17.74 16.73 36.74
N ILE A 242 -17.99 17.76 37.55
CA ILE A 242 -19.18 18.60 37.44
C ILE A 242 -18.86 20.08 37.55
N ASP A 243 -19.68 20.89 36.88
CA ASP A 243 -19.79 22.34 37.08
C ASP A 243 -21.21 22.71 37.53
N TYR A 244 -21.32 23.69 38.43
CA TYR A 244 -22.63 24.24 38.83
C TYR A 244 -23.10 25.27 37.80
N VAL A 245 -24.36 25.17 37.37
CA VAL A 245 -24.94 26.11 36.41
C VAL A 245 -25.55 27.29 37.16
N GLY A 246 -24.78 28.37 37.26
CA GLY A 246 -25.19 29.57 37.99
C GLY A 246 -24.99 29.44 39.50
N ASN A 247 -25.90 30.04 40.28
CA ASN A 247 -25.82 30.03 41.75
C ASN A 247 -26.74 28.97 42.39
N GLU A 248 -27.32 28.06 41.59
CA GLU A 248 -28.28 27.05 42.06
C GLU A 248 -27.55 25.73 42.32
N MET A 249 -27.49 25.28 43.57
CA MET A 249 -26.77 24.05 43.95
C MET A 249 -27.38 22.76 43.38
N GLY A 250 -28.60 22.81 42.83
CA GLY A 250 -29.30 21.67 42.26
C GLY A 250 -29.23 21.56 40.73
N VAL A 251 -28.51 22.45 40.06
CA VAL A 251 -28.34 22.40 38.59
C VAL A 251 -26.87 22.22 38.27
N VAL A 252 -26.52 21.08 37.69
CA VAL A 252 -25.13 20.71 37.37
C VAL A 252 -24.97 20.34 35.91
N GLU A 253 -23.81 20.63 35.36
CA GLU A 253 -23.28 20.08 34.10
C GLU A 253 -22.27 18.99 34.45
N VAL A 254 -22.56 17.77 34.02
CA VAL A 254 -21.73 16.58 34.24
C VAL A 254 -20.92 16.32 32.97
N TYR A 255 -19.60 16.18 33.14
CA TYR A 255 -18.68 15.80 32.06
C TYR A 255 -18.45 14.29 32.12
N LEU A 256 -19.11 13.57 31.20
CA LEU A 256 -19.02 12.13 31.11
C LEU A 256 -18.09 11.73 29.97
N THR A 257 -16.90 11.24 30.31
CA THR A 257 -15.90 10.75 29.35
C THR A 257 -16.04 9.24 29.19
N ILE A 258 -16.51 8.78 28.03
CA ILE A 258 -16.68 7.35 27.73
C ILE A 258 -15.42 6.79 27.05
N THR A 259 -14.83 7.58 26.16
CA THR A 259 -13.62 7.25 25.42
C THR A 259 -12.59 8.37 25.58
N ILE A 260 -11.33 8.14 25.20
CA ILE A 260 -10.28 9.16 25.30
C ILE A 260 -10.64 10.42 24.49
N GLU A 261 -11.38 10.24 23.39
CA GLU A 261 -11.72 11.30 22.44
C GLU A 261 -13.16 11.84 22.60
N GLN A 262 -14.02 11.20 23.40
CA GLN A 262 -15.42 11.61 23.54
C GLN A 262 -15.81 11.87 25.00
N THR A 263 -15.99 13.17 25.28
CA THR A 263 -16.62 13.67 26.51
C THR A 263 -17.97 14.27 26.17
N PHE A 264 -19.02 13.82 26.86
CA PHE A 264 -20.37 14.35 26.75
C PHE A 264 -20.68 15.28 27.91
N ILE A 265 -21.44 16.35 27.63
CA ILE A 265 -21.94 17.25 28.66
C ILE A 265 -23.42 16.94 28.90
N ILE A 266 -23.74 16.55 30.13
CA ILE A 266 -25.10 16.20 30.57
C ILE A 266 -25.53 17.21 31.62
N ARG A 267 -26.56 17.98 31.33
CA ARG A 267 -27.12 18.94 32.28
C ARG A 267 -28.24 18.28 33.08
N ILE A 268 -28.14 18.29 34.41
CA ILE A 268 -29.14 17.71 35.32
C ILE A 268 -29.61 18.78 36.28
N ASP A 269 -30.93 19.01 36.31
CA ASP A 269 -31.61 19.83 37.32
C ASP A 269 -32.37 18.93 38.29
N PHE A 270 -31.85 18.85 39.51
CA PHE A 270 -32.41 18.14 40.65
C PHE A 270 -32.67 19.09 41.83
N SER A 271 -32.84 20.39 41.58
CA SER A 271 -33.09 21.42 42.61
C SER A 271 -34.35 21.17 43.43
N SER A 272 -35.25 20.32 42.93
CA SER A 272 -36.48 19.91 43.61
C SER A 272 -36.43 18.49 44.19
N TYR A 273 -35.23 17.90 44.36
CA TYR A 273 -35.10 16.56 44.94
C TYR A 273 -35.84 16.47 46.29
N PRO A 274 -36.66 15.40 46.53
CA PRO A 274 -36.69 14.11 45.84
C PRO A 274 -37.59 14.00 44.60
N LYS A 275 -38.12 15.13 44.08
CA LYS A 275 -38.90 15.11 42.83
C LYS A 275 -38.03 14.68 41.65
N ARG A 276 -38.69 14.20 40.59
CA ARG A 276 -38.04 13.73 39.36
C ARG A 276 -37.13 14.82 38.78
N PRO A 277 -35.82 14.53 38.56
CA PRO A 277 -34.91 15.50 37.97
C PRO A 277 -35.16 15.68 36.47
N ILE A 278 -34.73 16.83 35.94
CA ILE A 278 -34.76 17.15 34.52
C ILE A 278 -33.36 16.92 33.95
N VAL A 279 -33.25 15.95 33.04
CA VAL A 279 -31.99 15.65 32.34
C VAL A 279 -32.06 16.20 30.92
N THR A 280 -31.05 16.98 30.55
CA THR A 280 -30.86 17.55 29.21
C THR A 280 -29.49 17.12 28.68
N VAL A 281 -29.45 16.65 27.44
CA VAL A 281 -28.22 16.20 26.76
C VAL A 281 -27.98 17.02 25.51
N GLN A 282 -26.73 17.09 25.06
CA GLN A 282 -26.38 17.69 23.78
C GLN A 282 -26.93 16.89 22.59
N GLU A 283 -27.07 17.54 21.44
CA GLU A 283 -27.70 16.96 20.24
C GLU A 283 -27.00 15.68 19.75
N ASN A 284 -25.66 15.64 19.80
CA ASN A 284 -24.86 14.45 19.47
C ASN A 284 -25.21 13.26 20.37
N LEU A 285 -25.27 13.47 21.69
CA LEU A 285 -25.65 12.44 22.64
C LEU A 285 -27.11 12.03 22.48
N GLN A 286 -28.00 12.97 22.13
CA GLN A 286 -29.40 12.68 21.84
C GLN A 286 -29.57 11.80 20.60
N LYS A 287 -28.71 11.93 19.58
CA LYS A 287 -28.72 11.03 18.41
C LYS A 287 -28.37 9.58 18.78
N ILE A 288 -27.53 9.40 19.80
CA ILE A 288 -27.09 8.08 20.28
C ILE A 288 -28.11 7.46 21.24
N LEU A 289 -28.56 8.21 22.26
CA LEU A 289 -29.47 7.71 23.31
C LEU A 289 -30.96 7.81 22.95
N GLY A 290 -31.32 8.64 21.96
CA GLY A 290 -32.71 8.98 21.67
C GLY A 290 -33.33 9.92 22.71
N ASP A 291 -34.64 9.79 22.94
CA ASP A 291 -35.32 10.57 23.98
C ASP A 291 -34.98 10.02 25.37
N VAL A 292 -34.12 10.74 26.08
CA VAL A 292 -33.65 10.45 27.45
C VAL A 292 -34.79 10.12 28.41
N LYS A 293 -35.96 10.77 28.28
CA LYS A 293 -37.12 10.52 29.15
C LYS A 293 -37.73 9.13 28.97
N SER A 294 -37.60 8.57 27.77
CA SER A 294 -38.12 7.27 27.38
C SER A 294 -37.08 6.15 27.51
N THR A 295 -35.80 6.49 27.30
CA THR A 295 -34.67 5.55 27.26
C THR A 295 -34.15 5.19 28.65
N LEU A 296 -34.20 6.11 29.62
CA LEU A 296 -33.71 5.87 30.98
C LEU A 296 -34.81 5.29 31.88
N ASP A 297 -34.62 4.07 32.35
CA ASP A 297 -35.56 3.31 33.17
C ASP A 297 -35.76 3.97 34.54
N LEU A 298 -34.70 4.54 35.11
CA LEU A 298 -34.76 5.25 36.38
C LEU A 298 -35.60 6.53 36.29
N LEU A 299 -35.45 7.31 35.21
CA LEU A 299 -36.29 8.49 34.99
C LEU A 299 -37.74 8.13 34.72
N LYS A 300 -37.97 7.07 33.93
CA LYS A 300 -39.30 6.58 33.56
C LYS A 300 -40.10 6.11 34.77
N ASN A 301 -39.44 5.43 35.71
CA ASN A 301 -40.05 4.82 36.88
C ASN A 301 -39.72 5.55 38.19
N TRP A 302 -39.40 6.85 38.11
CA TRP A 302 -39.00 7.64 39.28
C TRP A 302 -40.08 7.66 40.36
N ASN A 303 -39.71 7.37 41.61
CA ASN A 303 -40.62 7.33 42.75
C ASN A 303 -40.18 8.32 43.82
N GLU A 304 -40.91 9.44 43.97
CA GLU A 304 -40.58 10.51 44.93
C GLU A 304 -40.62 10.04 46.41
N ARG A 305 -41.29 8.93 46.71
CA ARG A 305 -41.36 8.36 48.08
C ARG A 305 -40.16 7.49 48.42
N LYS A 306 -39.46 6.99 47.40
CA LYS A 306 -38.24 6.21 47.52
C LYS A 306 -37.34 6.61 46.34
N PRO A 307 -36.86 7.87 46.34
CA PRO A 307 -36.07 8.39 45.23
C PRO A 307 -34.79 7.57 45.14
N LYS A 308 -34.32 7.36 43.91
CA LYS A 308 -32.98 6.88 43.67
C LYS A 308 -32.02 8.05 43.72
N HIS A 309 -30.74 7.79 44.00
CA HIS A 309 -29.74 8.84 43.91
C HIS A 309 -29.60 9.34 42.48
N VAL A 310 -29.35 10.64 42.31
CA VAL A 310 -29.19 11.27 40.98
C VAL A 310 -27.97 10.68 40.27
N VAL A 311 -26.92 10.30 41.00
CA VAL A 311 -25.73 9.62 40.44
C VAL A 311 -26.07 8.30 39.75
N GLU A 312 -27.12 7.58 40.19
CA GLU A 312 -27.57 6.35 39.51
C GLU A 312 -28.07 6.62 38.08
N LEU A 313 -28.62 7.81 37.81
CA LEU A 313 -29.03 8.22 36.46
C LEU A 313 -27.81 8.37 35.53
N ILE A 314 -26.71 8.92 36.05
CA ILE A 314 -25.49 9.13 35.28
C ILE A 314 -24.84 7.78 34.97
N ARG A 315 -24.79 6.88 35.95
CA ARG A 315 -24.34 5.49 35.75
C ARG A 315 -25.19 4.73 34.74
N GLU A 316 -26.51 4.93 34.74
CA GLU A 316 -27.39 4.32 33.72
C GLU A 316 -27.07 4.86 32.32
N ILE A 317 -26.83 6.18 32.18
CA ILE A 317 -26.41 6.79 30.92
C ILE A 317 -25.06 6.20 30.47
N GLU A 318 -24.07 6.16 31.36
CA GLU A 318 -22.75 5.59 31.11
C GLU A 318 -22.83 4.13 30.65
N GLY A 319 -23.60 3.30 31.35
CA GLY A 319 -23.81 1.90 30.98
C GLY A 319 -24.45 1.72 29.59
N LYS A 320 -25.34 2.64 29.18
CA LYS A 320 -25.92 2.64 27.82
C LYS A 320 -24.94 3.15 26.76
N LEU A 321 -23.91 3.90 27.12
CA LEU A 321 -22.89 4.42 26.21
C LEU A 321 -21.64 3.55 26.12
N TRP A 322 -21.45 2.58 27.01
CA TRP A 322 -20.24 1.76 27.10
C TRP A 322 -19.83 1.09 25.79
N PHE A 323 -20.78 0.73 24.92
CA PHE A 323 -20.50 0.14 23.61
C PHE A 323 -19.67 1.06 22.68
N LEU A 324 -19.61 2.37 22.95
CA LEU A 324 -18.75 3.31 22.22
C LEU A 324 -17.26 2.99 22.42
N SER A 325 -16.88 2.36 23.53
CA SER A 325 -15.50 1.89 23.75
C SER A 325 -15.12 0.81 22.74
N ASP A 326 -16.03 -0.13 22.44
CA ASP A 326 -15.81 -1.18 21.45
C ASP A 326 -15.67 -0.58 20.04
N ILE A 327 -16.52 0.42 19.72
CA ILE A 327 -16.45 1.17 18.47
C ILE A 327 -15.12 1.92 18.33
N GLU A 328 -14.66 2.60 19.39
CA GLU A 328 -13.37 3.30 19.37
C GLU A 328 -12.21 2.33 19.13
N GLN A 329 -12.25 1.14 19.73
CA GLN A 329 -11.22 0.12 19.53
C GLN A 329 -11.17 -0.34 18.06
N GLU A 330 -12.31 -0.63 17.46
CA GLU A 330 -12.38 -0.99 16.03
C GLU A 330 -11.91 0.17 15.14
N ALA A 331 -12.34 1.40 15.41
CA ALA A 331 -11.88 2.58 14.68
C ALA A 331 -10.35 2.75 14.79
N LYS A 332 -9.76 2.51 15.96
CA LYS A 332 -8.30 2.55 16.16
C LYS A 332 -7.57 1.50 15.34
N MET A 333 -8.11 0.27 15.24
CA MET A 333 -7.52 -0.77 14.39
C MET A 333 -7.55 -0.35 12.92
N VAL A 334 -8.68 0.18 12.44
CA VAL A 334 -8.79 0.70 11.07
C VAL A 334 -7.80 1.85 10.83
N ASN A 335 -7.74 2.83 11.75
CA ASN A 335 -6.83 3.98 11.65
C ASN A 335 -5.34 3.59 11.73
N GLY A 336 -5.04 2.45 12.35
CA GLY A 336 -3.68 1.92 12.46
C GLY A 336 -3.13 1.38 11.14
N GLU A 337 -4.00 0.90 10.25
CA GLU A 337 -3.62 0.30 8.97
C GLU A 337 -3.95 1.17 7.77
N TYR A 338 -5.01 1.97 7.87
CA TYR A 338 -5.55 2.73 6.75
C TYR A 338 -5.58 4.22 7.04
N LYS A 339 -5.48 5.01 5.97
CA LYS A 339 -5.76 6.44 6.03
C LYS A 339 -7.28 6.61 6.20
N THR A 340 -7.70 7.33 7.23
CA THR A 340 -9.12 7.57 7.51
C THR A 340 -9.43 9.04 7.74
N GLU A 341 -10.69 9.39 7.45
CA GLU A 341 -11.29 10.69 7.76
C GLU A 341 -12.66 10.46 8.41
N MET A 342 -12.94 11.11 9.55
CA MET A 342 -14.26 10.97 10.21
C MET A 342 -15.34 11.71 9.41
N ILE A 343 -16.48 11.05 9.19
CA ILE A 343 -17.66 11.63 8.56
C ILE A 343 -18.56 12.21 9.66
N ASP A 344 -18.97 13.47 9.50
CA ASP A 344 -19.77 14.21 10.49
C ASP A 344 -19.15 14.31 11.90
N GLY A 345 -17.83 14.10 12.02
CA GLY A 345 -17.11 14.11 13.30
C GLY A 345 -17.44 12.94 14.22
N LEU A 346 -18.07 11.88 13.70
CA LEU A 346 -18.41 10.68 14.46
C LEU A 346 -17.34 9.60 14.25
N ILE A 347 -16.80 9.07 15.35
CA ILE A 347 -15.82 7.97 15.31
C ILE A 347 -16.39 6.67 14.70
N SER A 348 -17.71 6.54 14.72
CA SER A 348 -18.40 5.39 14.12
C SER A 348 -18.48 5.45 12.60
N ASN A 349 -18.24 6.62 11.99
CA ASN A 349 -18.43 6.82 10.56
C ASN A 349 -17.10 7.28 9.94
N LEU A 350 -16.46 6.41 9.18
CA LEU A 350 -15.11 6.61 8.65
C LEU A 350 -15.14 6.59 7.13
N ARG A 351 -14.48 7.55 6.50
CA ARG A 351 -14.05 7.45 5.10
C ARG A 351 -12.67 6.85 5.08
N VAL A 352 -12.55 5.66 4.48
CA VAL A 352 -11.30 4.89 4.42
C VAL A 352 -10.68 5.03 3.04
N GLY A 353 -9.40 5.38 3.00
CA GLY A 353 -8.57 5.43 1.80
C GLY A 353 -7.72 4.17 1.65
N LEU A 354 -7.87 3.48 0.52
CA LEU A 354 -7.13 2.28 0.13
C LEU A 354 -6.12 2.66 -0.96
N PHE A 355 -4.83 2.43 -0.71
CA PHE A 355 -3.77 2.73 -1.68
C PHE A 355 -3.31 1.46 -2.37
N THR A 356 -3.24 1.52 -3.70
CA THR A 356 -2.72 0.41 -4.50
C THR A 356 -1.23 0.52 -4.77
N TYR A 357 -0.62 -0.58 -5.24
CA TYR A 357 0.76 -0.58 -5.78
C TYR A 357 1.02 0.48 -6.85
N GLY A 358 -0.01 0.89 -7.61
CA GLY A 358 0.08 1.96 -8.60
C GLY A 358 -0.06 3.37 -8.01
N PHE A 359 -0.06 3.50 -6.68
CA PHE A 359 -0.32 4.73 -5.92
C PHE A 359 -1.68 5.38 -6.23
N LYS A 360 -2.64 4.61 -6.76
CA LYS A 360 -4.01 5.06 -6.91
C LYS A 360 -4.76 4.84 -5.61
N GLU A 361 -5.37 5.91 -5.10
CA GLU A 361 -6.22 5.90 -3.91
C GLU A 361 -7.67 5.57 -4.32
N TYR A 362 -8.26 4.59 -3.66
CA TYR A 362 -9.69 4.29 -3.72
C TYR A 362 -10.31 4.61 -2.36
N THR A 363 -11.58 5.01 -2.35
CA THR A 363 -12.27 5.35 -1.10
C THR A 363 -13.52 4.52 -0.89
N LEU A 364 -13.85 4.28 0.37
CA LEU A 364 -15.12 3.74 0.81
C LEU A 364 -15.57 4.45 2.09
N ASP A 365 -16.87 4.51 2.30
CA ASP A 365 -17.47 5.00 3.54
C ASP A 365 -17.87 3.78 4.39
N LEU A 366 -17.55 3.82 5.67
CA LEU A 366 -17.67 2.74 6.64
C LEU A 366 -18.43 3.25 7.87
N ASP A 367 -19.54 2.60 8.22
CA ASP A 367 -20.33 2.88 9.43
C ASP A 367 -20.33 1.65 10.35
N ILE A 368 -19.69 1.81 11.51
CA ILE A 368 -19.52 0.80 12.57
C ILE A 368 -20.40 1.11 13.80
N SER A 369 -21.39 1.98 13.67
CA SER A 369 -22.28 2.41 14.78
C SER A 369 -23.05 1.26 15.45
N LYS A 370 -23.18 0.12 14.76
CA LYS A 370 -23.91 -1.06 15.24
C LYS A 370 -23.00 -2.19 15.75
N TYR A 371 -21.69 -1.97 15.84
CA TYR A 371 -20.75 -2.99 16.36
C TYR A 371 -21.26 -3.55 17.71
N PRO A 372 -21.20 -4.88 17.94
CA PRO A 372 -20.48 -5.92 17.20
C PRO A 372 -21.26 -6.61 16.05
N THR A 373 -22.33 -5.99 15.52
CA THR A 373 -22.92 -6.48 14.27
C THR A 373 -22.06 -6.10 13.07
N GLU A 374 -22.34 -6.71 11.93
CA GLU A 374 -21.70 -6.37 10.65
C GLU A 374 -21.78 -4.85 10.37
N PRO A 375 -20.68 -4.26 9.86
CA PRO A 375 -20.65 -2.83 9.54
C PRO A 375 -21.44 -2.54 8.26
N ILE A 376 -21.78 -1.26 8.06
CA ILE A 376 -22.35 -0.80 6.79
C ILE A 376 -21.21 -0.23 5.95
N ILE A 377 -20.98 -0.80 4.76
CA ILE A 377 -19.91 -0.39 3.86
C ILE A 377 -20.52 0.16 2.57
N GLN A 378 -20.00 1.28 2.09
CA GLN A 378 -20.40 1.89 0.84
C GLN A 378 -19.17 2.17 -0.02
N PHE A 379 -19.03 1.41 -1.10
CA PHE A 379 -17.96 1.65 -2.08
C PHE A 379 -18.21 2.96 -2.84
N SER A 380 -17.15 3.75 -3.05
CA SER A 380 -17.19 4.86 -4.01
C SER A 380 -17.48 4.35 -5.43
N SER A 381 -17.96 5.23 -6.31
CA SER A 381 -18.25 4.88 -7.70
C SER A 381 -17.03 4.34 -8.46
N GLU A 382 -15.83 4.79 -8.10
CA GLU A 382 -14.58 4.32 -8.70
C GLU A 382 -14.24 2.91 -8.21
N LEU A 383 -14.41 2.66 -6.90
CA LEU A 383 -14.19 1.35 -6.31
C LEU A 383 -15.19 0.31 -6.85
N GLN A 384 -16.46 0.67 -7.05
CA GLN A 384 -17.47 -0.20 -7.67
C GLN A 384 -17.14 -0.59 -9.11
N GLN A 385 -16.38 0.22 -9.85
CA GLN A 385 -15.93 -0.15 -11.20
C GLN A 385 -14.83 -1.21 -11.17
N VAL A 386 -14.03 -1.22 -10.10
CA VAL A 386 -12.96 -2.19 -9.88
C VAL A 386 -13.52 -3.48 -9.29
N LEU A 387 -14.38 -3.37 -8.29
CA LEU A 387 -15.07 -4.47 -7.62
C LEU A 387 -16.56 -4.47 -8.00
N PRO A 388 -16.96 -5.24 -9.02
CA PRO A 388 -18.32 -5.18 -9.59
C PRO A 388 -19.35 -5.97 -8.77
N PHE A 389 -19.10 -6.18 -7.48
CA PHE A 389 -19.97 -6.90 -6.55
C PHE A 389 -20.18 -6.07 -5.29
N PRO A 390 -21.30 -6.26 -4.58
CA PRO A 390 -21.62 -5.49 -3.40
C PRO A 390 -20.79 -5.98 -2.17
N PRO A 391 -20.55 -5.13 -1.15
CA PRO A 391 -19.72 -5.50 0.01
C PRO A 391 -20.19 -6.76 0.76
N GLU A 392 -21.49 -7.06 0.74
CA GLU A 392 -22.09 -8.25 1.36
C GLU A 392 -21.60 -9.56 0.72
N ASP A 393 -20.99 -9.49 -0.47
CA ASP A 393 -20.41 -10.65 -1.13
C ASP A 393 -19.01 -11.02 -0.64
N LEU A 394 -18.36 -10.16 0.15
CA LEU A 394 -17.04 -10.41 0.74
C LEU A 394 -17.07 -11.59 1.72
N MET A 395 -16.00 -12.37 1.75
CA MET A 395 -15.88 -13.56 2.59
C MET A 395 -15.81 -13.20 4.07
N ALA A 396 -15.06 -12.17 4.45
CA ALA A 396 -15.00 -11.66 5.81
C ALA A 396 -16.37 -11.15 6.28
N PHE A 397 -17.18 -10.61 5.37
CA PHE A 397 -18.54 -10.18 5.65
C PHE A 397 -19.48 -11.38 5.84
N LYS A 398 -19.47 -12.34 4.91
CA LYS A 398 -20.30 -13.57 4.97
C LYS A 398 -20.02 -14.42 6.21
N ASN A 399 -18.79 -14.41 6.68
CA ASN A 399 -18.35 -15.18 7.85
C ASN A 399 -18.31 -14.35 9.13
N TRP A 400 -19.01 -13.21 9.18
CA TRP A 400 -19.01 -12.33 10.34
C TRP A 400 -19.52 -13.03 11.60
N LYS A 401 -18.69 -13.07 12.63
CA LYS A 401 -19.00 -13.61 13.96
C LYS A 401 -19.01 -12.49 14.98
N ARG A 402 -20.15 -12.33 15.66
CA ARG A 402 -20.36 -11.26 16.65
C ARG A 402 -19.29 -11.33 17.76
N LYS A 403 -18.54 -10.24 17.94
CA LYS A 403 -17.42 -10.07 18.91
C LYS A 403 -16.16 -10.90 18.64
N GLU A 404 -16.13 -11.69 17.57
CA GLU A 404 -14.94 -12.44 17.14
C GLU A 404 -14.33 -11.83 15.87
N SER A 405 -15.15 -11.28 14.99
CA SER A 405 -14.71 -10.61 13.77
C SER A 405 -14.36 -9.15 14.02
N HIS A 406 -13.36 -8.66 13.29
CA HIS A 406 -12.93 -7.28 13.29
C HIS A 406 -13.27 -6.59 11.97
N VAL A 407 -13.57 -5.30 12.04
CA VAL A 407 -13.92 -4.49 10.86
C VAL A 407 -12.74 -4.38 9.91
N VAL A 408 -11.51 -4.33 10.46
CA VAL A 408 -10.26 -4.23 9.69
C VAL A 408 -10.07 -5.42 8.74
N ASP A 409 -10.57 -6.61 9.08
CA ASP A 409 -10.42 -7.80 8.23
C ASP A 409 -11.22 -7.69 6.93
N ILE A 410 -12.40 -7.06 6.97
CA ILE A 410 -13.16 -6.75 5.76
C ILE A 410 -12.38 -5.77 4.89
N LEU A 411 -11.76 -4.75 5.49
CA LEU A 411 -10.98 -3.76 4.74
C LEU A 411 -9.71 -4.37 4.12
N ARG A 412 -9.06 -5.32 4.80
CA ARG A 412 -7.92 -6.08 4.26
C ARG A 412 -8.33 -6.89 3.03
N GLU A 413 -9.47 -7.58 3.08
CA GLU A 413 -10.01 -8.30 1.92
C GLU A 413 -10.29 -7.35 0.75
N VAL A 414 -10.97 -6.22 1.00
CA VAL A 414 -11.23 -5.20 -0.03
C VAL A 414 -9.92 -4.66 -0.61
N SER A 415 -8.96 -4.30 0.23
CA SER A 415 -7.64 -3.79 -0.19
C SER A 415 -6.94 -4.79 -1.10
N TRP A 416 -6.91 -6.07 -0.70
CA TRP A 416 -6.30 -7.13 -1.48
C TRP A 416 -6.98 -7.33 -2.84
N LEU A 417 -8.31 -7.34 -2.89
CA LEU A 417 -9.07 -7.46 -4.14
C LEU A 417 -8.81 -6.27 -5.08
N VAL A 418 -8.69 -5.06 -4.53
CA VAL A 418 -8.38 -3.85 -5.28
C VAL A 418 -6.96 -3.88 -5.83
N ASP A 419 -6.00 -4.36 -5.04
CA ASP A 419 -4.62 -4.56 -5.49
C ASP A 419 -4.53 -5.62 -6.58
N LYS A 420 -5.19 -6.77 -6.42
CA LYS A 420 -5.27 -7.82 -7.43
C LYS A 420 -5.85 -7.28 -8.74
N ALA A 421 -6.99 -6.58 -8.68
CA ALA A 421 -7.63 -6.01 -9.87
C ALA A 421 -6.75 -4.94 -10.54
N SER A 422 -6.09 -4.10 -9.75
CA SER A 422 -5.16 -3.06 -10.26
C SER A 422 -3.94 -3.69 -10.92
N ARG A 423 -3.39 -4.74 -10.32
CA ARG A 423 -2.28 -5.52 -10.87
C ARG A 423 -2.65 -6.15 -12.21
N ILE A 424 -3.81 -6.80 -12.29
CA ILE A 424 -4.31 -7.42 -13.53
C ILE A 424 -4.50 -6.36 -14.62
N SER A 425 -5.09 -5.21 -14.29
CA SER A 425 -5.24 -4.11 -15.24
C SER A 425 -3.89 -3.63 -15.78
N PHE A 426 -2.89 -3.52 -14.91
CA PHE A 426 -1.54 -3.13 -15.30
C PHE A 426 -0.88 -4.17 -16.23
N GLU A 427 -1.00 -5.46 -15.92
CA GLU A 427 -0.51 -6.55 -16.79
C GLU A 427 -1.15 -6.52 -18.17
N VAL A 428 -2.48 -6.31 -18.25
CA VAL A 428 -3.18 -6.16 -19.53
C VAL A 428 -2.57 -5.03 -20.36
N ASP A 429 -2.32 -3.87 -19.75
CA ASP A 429 -1.80 -2.70 -20.46
C ASP A 429 -0.34 -2.88 -20.87
N LEU A 430 0.49 -3.53 -20.05
CA LEU A 430 1.86 -3.91 -20.43
C LEU A 430 1.86 -4.91 -21.59
N LEU A 431 1.04 -5.95 -21.51
CA LEU A 431 0.97 -6.98 -22.54
C LEU A 431 0.49 -6.42 -23.88
N LYS A 432 -0.49 -5.51 -23.91
CA LYS A 432 -0.94 -4.82 -25.14
C LYS A 432 0.21 -4.14 -25.90
N GLY A 433 1.26 -3.71 -25.20
CA GLY A 433 2.44 -3.11 -25.82
C GLY A 433 3.41 -4.11 -26.45
N GLY A 434 3.42 -5.37 -25.98
CA GLY A 434 4.42 -6.38 -26.36
C GLY A 434 3.88 -7.58 -27.15
N VAL A 435 2.59 -7.86 -27.10
CA VAL A 435 1.96 -9.01 -27.77
C VAL A 435 0.97 -8.56 -28.84
N LYS A 436 0.58 -9.47 -29.75
CA LYS A 436 -0.32 -9.10 -30.86
C LYS A 436 -1.75 -8.88 -30.39
N ARG A 437 -2.23 -9.73 -29.49
CA ARG A 437 -3.58 -9.65 -28.91
C ARG A 437 -3.54 -10.17 -27.48
N VAL A 438 -4.19 -9.45 -26.59
CA VAL A 438 -4.41 -9.85 -25.20
C VAL A 438 -5.86 -9.54 -24.85
N GLU A 439 -6.55 -10.54 -24.31
CA GLU A 439 -7.91 -10.42 -23.81
C GLU A 439 -7.95 -11.02 -22.40
N TYR A 440 -8.51 -10.29 -21.45
CA TYR A 440 -8.71 -10.77 -20.09
C TYR A 440 -10.20 -10.99 -19.83
N ASN A 441 -10.56 -12.21 -19.47
CA ASN A 441 -11.91 -12.59 -19.08
C ASN A 441 -12.04 -12.57 -17.55
N LYS A 442 -12.70 -11.54 -17.03
CA LYS A 442 -12.95 -11.35 -15.59
C LYS A 442 -13.75 -12.46 -14.92
N ILE A 443 -14.54 -13.22 -15.68
CA ILE A 443 -15.44 -14.25 -15.11
C ILE A 443 -14.67 -15.54 -14.86
N SER A 444 -13.77 -15.90 -15.76
CA SER A 444 -12.95 -17.12 -15.65
C SER A 444 -11.55 -16.85 -15.10
N ASP A 445 -11.23 -15.58 -14.83
CA ASP A 445 -9.89 -15.12 -14.49
C ASP A 445 -8.80 -15.60 -15.45
N ASN A 446 -9.11 -15.63 -16.76
CA ASN A 446 -8.18 -16.10 -17.78
C ASN A 446 -7.72 -14.96 -18.70
N PHE A 447 -6.43 -14.90 -18.97
CA PHE A 447 -5.89 -14.20 -20.14
C PHE A 447 -5.85 -15.14 -21.34
N LEU A 448 -6.27 -14.64 -22.49
CA LEU A 448 -5.99 -15.20 -23.80
C LEU A 448 -4.98 -14.31 -24.51
N ILE A 449 -3.81 -14.86 -24.81
CA ILE A 449 -2.66 -14.11 -25.36
C ILE A 449 -2.25 -14.72 -26.69
N GLU A 450 -2.20 -13.90 -27.74
CA GLU A 450 -1.69 -14.28 -29.07
C GLU A 450 -0.33 -13.61 -29.30
N LEU A 451 0.68 -14.44 -29.53
CA LEU A 451 1.98 -14.05 -30.06
C LEU A 451 2.10 -14.44 -31.53
N SER A 452 2.75 -13.60 -32.32
CA SER A 452 3.09 -13.91 -33.71
C SER A 452 4.60 -14.05 -33.85
N GLY A 453 5.03 -15.13 -34.51
CA GLY A 453 6.41 -15.39 -34.84
C GLY A 453 6.55 -15.89 -36.27
N GLN A 454 7.70 -15.64 -36.90
CA GLN A 454 8.02 -16.20 -38.20
C GLN A 454 9.01 -17.34 -38.00
N LEU A 455 8.69 -18.56 -38.46
CA LEU A 455 9.62 -19.69 -38.45
C LEU A 455 9.71 -20.27 -39.87
N LYS A 456 10.94 -20.46 -40.37
CA LYS A 456 11.21 -21.10 -41.67
C LYS A 456 10.29 -20.62 -42.81
N THR A 457 10.04 -19.31 -42.91
CA THR A 457 9.17 -18.64 -43.91
C THR A 457 7.64 -18.79 -43.75
N LYS A 458 7.15 -19.47 -42.69
CA LYS A 458 5.73 -19.49 -42.34
C LYS A 458 5.47 -18.58 -41.13
N ASP A 459 4.44 -17.76 -41.21
CA ASP A 459 3.89 -17.07 -40.05
C ASP A 459 3.23 -18.13 -39.15
N LEU A 460 3.68 -18.22 -37.90
CA LEU A 460 3.09 -19.07 -36.88
C LEU A 460 2.46 -18.19 -35.80
N LYS A 461 1.31 -18.66 -35.32
CA LYS A 461 0.60 -18.08 -34.20
C LYS A 461 0.80 -18.98 -32.99
N PHE A 462 1.11 -18.36 -31.86
CA PHE A 462 1.20 -19.01 -30.57
C PHE A 462 0.13 -18.41 -29.68
N GLU A 463 -0.82 -19.22 -29.27
CA GLU A 463 -1.94 -18.85 -28.43
C GLU A 463 -1.74 -19.47 -27.05
N PHE A 464 -1.86 -18.64 -26.02
CA PHE A 464 -1.71 -19.03 -24.63
C PHE A 464 -2.98 -18.70 -23.86
N GLU A 465 -3.40 -19.63 -23.03
CA GLU A 465 -4.36 -19.41 -21.96
C GLU A 465 -3.57 -19.31 -20.64
N VAL A 466 -3.77 -18.22 -19.91
CA VAL A 466 -3.13 -18.00 -18.61
C VAL A 466 -4.23 -17.85 -17.56
N HIS A 467 -4.34 -18.81 -16.66
CA HIS A 467 -5.32 -18.79 -15.57
C HIS A 467 -4.72 -18.08 -14.35
N ILE A 468 -5.39 -17.03 -13.91
CA ILE A 468 -5.02 -16.25 -12.73
C ILE A 468 -5.66 -16.90 -11.51
N GLN A 469 -4.82 -17.43 -10.63
CA GLN A 469 -5.27 -18.05 -9.40
C GLN A 469 -5.86 -17.02 -8.41
N ASP A 470 -6.59 -17.52 -7.42
CA ASP A 470 -7.24 -16.66 -6.42
C ASP A 470 -6.22 -15.77 -5.71
N GLU A 471 -5.09 -16.31 -5.25
CA GLU A 471 -4.05 -15.60 -4.49
C GLU A 471 -3.07 -14.76 -5.34
N TYR A 472 -3.30 -14.59 -6.64
CA TYR A 472 -2.43 -13.79 -7.51
C TYR A 472 -2.29 -12.33 -7.01
N PRO A 473 -1.07 -11.73 -7.00
CA PRO A 473 0.18 -12.20 -7.60
C PRO A 473 1.06 -13.06 -6.68
N ILE A 474 0.58 -13.46 -5.49
CA ILE A 474 1.38 -14.28 -4.55
C ILE A 474 1.66 -15.65 -5.17
N THR A 475 0.63 -16.29 -5.71
CA THR A 475 0.78 -17.54 -6.43
C THR A 475 1.01 -17.32 -7.93
N ALA A 476 1.79 -18.23 -8.51
CA ALA A 476 2.07 -18.19 -9.94
C ALA A 476 0.79 -18.49 -10.74
N PRO A 477 0.56 -17.78 -11.86
CA PRO A 477 -0.53 -18.13 -12.75
C PRO A 477 -0.23 -19.43 -13.49
N GLU A 478 -1.28 -20.13 -13.91
CA GLU A 478 -1.16 -21.38 -14.67
C GLU A 478 -1.17 -21.10 -16.16
N PHE A 479 -0.20 -21.65 -16.88
CA PHE A 479 -0.04 -21.40 -18.31
C PHE A 479 -0.38 -22.65 -19.12
N LYS A 480 -1.10 -22.44 -20.22
CA LYS A 480 -1.42 -23.48 -21.19
C LYS A 480 -1.20 -22.97 -22.60
N LEU A 481 -0.30 -23.61 -23.33
CA LEU A 481 -0.13 -23.38 -24.77
C LEU A 481 -1.28 -24.06 -25.51
N LEU A 482 -2.10 -23.27 -26.20
CA LEU A 482 -3.26 -23.76 -26.97
C LEU A 482 -2.88 -24.15 -28.41
N SER A 483 -1.82 -23.58 -28.97
CA SER A 483 -1.39 -23.88 -30.33
C SER A 483 -0.72 -25.24 -30.43
N GLU A 484 -1.23 -26.10 -31.31
CA GLU A 484 -0.58 -27.35 -31.69
C GLU A 484 0.57 -27.05 -32.67
N LEU A 485 1.79 -27.46 -32.31
CA LEU A 485 3.01 -27.24 -33.09
C LEU A 485 3.53 -28.58 -33.63
N GLU A 486 2.68 -29.35 -34.32
CA GLU A 486 3.02 -30.71 -34.80
C GLU A 486 4.33 -30.76 -35.62
N GLU A 487 4.63 -29.73 -36.42
CA GLU A 487 5.87 -29.65 -37.21
C GLU A 487 7.09 -29.14 -36.40
N ASN A 488 6.93 -28.70 -35.15
CA ASN A 488 7.97 -28.04 -34.34
C ASN A 488 7.93 -28.41 -32.84
N GLU A 489 7.87 -29.71 -32.52
CA GLU A 489 7.91 -30.22 -31.13
C GLU A 489 9.08 -29.69 -30.30
N GLU A 490 10.24 -29.44 -30.91
CA GLU A 490 11.42 -28.90 -30.22
C GLU A 490 11.16 -27.50 -29.64
N ILE A 491 10.45 -26.65 -30.39
CA ILE A 491 10.12 -25.28 -29.97
C ILE A 491 9.07 -25.32 -28.87
N GLN A 492 8.06 -26.18 -29.02
CA GLN A 492 7.07 -26.42 -27.98
C GLN A 492 7.72 -26.85 -26.66
N GLY A 493 8.68 -27.78 -26.72
CA GLY A 493 9.43 -28.23 -25.55
C GLY A 493 10.27 -27.11 -24.91
N LYS A 494 10.88 -26.23 -25.71
CA LYS A 494 11.62 -25.06 -25.20
C LYS A 494 10.70 -24.04 -24.53
N ILE A 495 9.56 -23.72 -25.15
CA ILE A 495 8.56 -22.81 -24.57
C ILE A 495 8.02 -23.37 -23.25
N THR A 496 7.65 -24.66 -23.22
CA THR A 496 7.15 -25.32 -22.01
C THR A 496 8.17 -25.27 -20.88
N LYS A 497 9.45 -25.59 -21.15
CA LYS A 497 10.53 -25.47 -20.16
C LYS A 497 10.73 -24.04 -19.65
N GLN A 498 10.54 -23.03 -20.50
CA GLN A 498 10.63 -21.63 -20.06
C GLN A 498 9.48 -21.25 -19.14
N ILE A 499 8.26 -21.66 -19.48
CA ILE A 499 7.10 -21.50 -18.61
C ILE A 499 7.37 -22.16 -17.26
N ASP A 500 7.76 -23.45 -17.25
CA ASP A 500 8.02 -24.21 -16.02
C ASP A 500 9.10 -23.53 -15.16
N SER A 501 10.21 -23.11 -15.78
CA SER A 501 11.30 -22.43 -15.08
C SER A 501 10.89 -21.08 -14.51
N PHE A 502 10.06 -20.33 -15.23
CA PHE A 502 9.57 -19.03 -14.78
C PHE A 502 8.57 -19.19 -13.63
N THR A 503 7.63 -20.12 -13.74
CA THR A 503 6.67 -20.42 -12.66
C THR A 503 7.36 -20.96 -11.41
N ALA A 504 8.43 -21.76 -11.55
CA ALA A 504 9.20 -22.28 -10.42
C ALA A 504 9.98 -21.19 -9.67
N GLN A 505 10.22 -20.04 -10.30
CA GLN A 505 10.93 -18.90 -9.73
C GLN A 505 9.99 -17.72 -9.45
N TRP A 506 8.68 -17.96 -9.49
CA TRP A 506 7.67 -16.91 -9.39
C TRP A 506 7.73 -16.20 -8.03
N HIS A 507 7.63 -14.89 -8.08
CA HIS A 507 7.47 -14.00 -6.94
C HIS A 507 6.45 -12.90 -7.27
N PRO A 508 5.82 -12.25 -6.27
CA PRO A 508 4.79 -11.22 -6.49
C PRO A 508 5.21 -10.05 -7.40
N PHE A 509 6.51 -9.80 -7.50
CA PHE A 509 7.07 -8.74 -8.35
C PHE A 509 7.38 -9.16 -9.80
N ASN A 510 7.14 -10.42 -10.22
CA ASN A 510 7.35 -10.84 -11.61
C ASN A 510 6.17 -10.44 -12.46
N TYR A 511 6.40 -10.01 -13.70
CA TYR A 511 5.32 -9.63 -14.61
C TYR A 511 5.13 -10.67 -15.72
N LEU A 512 3.89 -10.83 -16.20
CA LEU A 512 3.60 -11.75 -17.30
C LEU A 512 4.39 -11.36 -18.56
N ILE A 513 4.57 -10.06 -18.80
CA ILE A 513 5.33 -9.56 -19.94
C ILE A 513 6.79 -10.06 -19.95
N ASP A 514 7.40 -10.33 -18.79
CA ASP A 514 8.78 -10.82 -18.71
C ASP A 514 8.89 -12.21 -19.31
N LEU A 515 7.95 -13.11 -18.96
CA LEU A 515 7.84 -14.44 -19.56
C LEU A 515 7.59 -14.35 -21.06
N PHE A 516 6.64 -13.54 -21.50
CA PHE A 516 6.33 -13.44 -22.93
C PHE A 516 7.48 -12.83 -23.74
N ASN A 517 8.27 -11.93 -23.16
CA ASN A 517 9.52 -11.45 -23.75
C ASN A 517 10.56 -12.57 -23.88
N GLN A 518 10.69 -13.44 -22.88
CA GLN A 518 11.57 -14.62 -22.95
C GLN A 518 11.11 -15.62 -24.02
N ILE A 519 9.81 -15.91 -24.08
CA ILE A 519 9.21 -16.77 -25.11
C ILE A 519 9.43 -16.17 -26.50
N SER A 520 9.20 -14.87 -26.68
CA SER A 520 9.44 -14.17 -27.94
C SER A 520 10.91 -14.26 -28.37
N LYS A 521 11.85 -14.11 -27.43
CA LYS A 521 13.29 -14.29 -27.71
C LYS A 521 13.61 -15.72 -28.16
N THR A 522 13.00 -16.73 -27.55
CA THR A 522 13.17 -18.14 -27.94
C THR A 522 12.65 -18.40 -29.35
N ILE A 523 11.42 -17.96 -29.65
CA ILE A 523 10.84 -18.08 -30.99
C ILE A 523 11.74 -17.40 -32.03
N PHE A 524 12.24 -16.21 -31.70
CA PHE A 524 13.12 -15.46 -32.59
C PHE A 524 14.48 -16.15 -32.80
N ALA A 525 15.09 -16.70 -31.75
CA ALA A 525 16.36 -17.43 -31.86
C ALA A 525 16.25 -18.65 -32.81
N GLU A 526 15.15 -19.40 -32.72
CA GLU A 526 14.86 -20.54 -33.60
C GLU A 526 14.55 -20.08 -35.04
N SER A 527 13.94 -18.90 -35.20
CA SER A 527 13.77 -18.26 -36.52
C SER A 527 15.11 -17.87 -37.15
N ILE A 528 16.07 -17.39 -36.36
CA ILE A 528 17.41 -17.01 -36.84
C ILE A 528 18.17 -18.25 -37.31
N ILE A 529 18.01 -19.40 -36.65
CA ILE A 529 18.59 -20.67 -37.12
C ILE A 529 18.01 -21.06 -38.50
N SER A 530 16.77 -20.66 -38.80
CA SER A 530 16.20 -20.78 -40.15
C SER A 530 16.82 -19.78 -41.14
N CYS A 531 17.22 -18.60 -40.69
CA CYS A 531 18.08 -17.69 -41.46
C CYS A 531 19.49 -18.26 -41.68
N VAL A 532 20.00 -19.12 -40.78
CA VAL A 532 21.22 -19.94 -41.01
C VAL A 532 21.01 -21.00 -42.11
N ILE A 533 19.77 -21.38 -42.43
CA ILE A 533 19.48 -22.13 -43.65
C ILE A 533 19.59 -21.20 -44.88
N CYS A 534 19.25 -19.91 -44.77
CA CYS A 534 19.60 -18.90 -45.77
C CYS A 534 21.12 -18.69 -45.91
N HIS A 535 21.91 -18.96 -44.86
CA HIS A 535 23.37 -19.04 -44.95
C HIS A 535 23.88 -20.24 -45.79
N LYS A 536 23.01 -21.18 -46.17
CA LYS A 536 23.28 -22.20 -47.22
C LYS A 536 22.72 -21.82 -48.59
N LEU A 537 22.00 -20.70 -48.71
CA LEU A 537 21.56 -20.19 -49.99
C LEU A 537 22.71 -19.44 -50.65
N ASP A 538 22.90 -19.75 -51.92
CA ASP A 538 23.74 -18.95 -52.79
C ASP A 538 22.98 -17.65 -53.10
N CYS A 539 23.67 -16.52 -53.01
CA CYS A 539 23.17 -15.25 -53.49
C CYS A 539 22.67 -15.42 -54.94
N PRO A 540 21.41 -15.10 -55.27
CA PRO A 540 20.87 -15.32 -56.61
C PRO A 540 21.57 -14.46 -57.68
N GLU A 541 22.21 -13.35 -57.29
CA GLU A 541 22.96 -12.50 -58.22
C GLU A 541 24.41 -12.94 -58.41
N CYS A 542 25.12 -13.31 -57.34
CA CYS A 542 26.55 -13.63 -57.41
C CYS A 542 26.88 -15.12 -57.26
N GLY A 543 25.89 -15.96 -56.95
CA GLY A 543 26.06 -17.41 -56.79
C GLY A 543 26.91 -17.83 -55.58
N MET A 544 27.35 -16.90 -54.73
CA MET A 544 28.15 -17.20 -53.55
C MET A 544 27.28 -17.43 -52.32
N LYS A 545 27.67 -18.40 -51.49
CA LYS A 545 27.04 -18.62 -50.19
C LYS A 545 27.02 -17.33 -49.40
N ILE A 546 25.85 -16.97 -48.89
CA ILE A 546 25.63 -15.78 -48.06
C ILE A 546 26.51 -15.78 -46.78
N SER A 547 27.10 -16.93 -46.43
CA SER A 547 27.90 -17.13 -45.23
C SER A 547 29.42 -17.24 -45.41
N ALA A 548 29.98 -17.18 -46.62
CA ALA A 548 31.44 -17.33 -46.73
C ALA A 548 32.12 -16.09 -46.13
N SER A 549 33.04 -16.31 -45.19
CA SER A 549 33.60 -15.24 -44.35
C SER A 549 35.00 -14.80 -44.76
N SER A 550 35.58 -15.38 -45.83
CA SER A 550 36.92 -15.01 -46.28
C SER A 550 37.29 -15.75 -47.58
N GLY A 551 37.46 -15.00 -48.66
CA GLY A 551 38.06 -15.48 -49.91
C GLY A 551 38.24 -14.32 -50.88
N ASP A 552 39.30 -14.33 -51.68
CA ASP A 552 39.83 -13.18 -52.43
C ASP A 552 38.92 -12.56 -53.54
N SER A 553 37.63 -12.90 -53.57
CA SER A 553 36.60 -12.29 -54.44
C SER A 553 35.50 -11.54 -53.65
N TYR A 554 35.70 -11.33 -52.34
CA TYR A 554 34.69 -10.82 -51.42
C TYR A 554 34.44 -9.30 -51.46
N ASP A 555 35.37 -8.51 -51.98
CA ASP A 555 35.33 -7.04 -51.85
C ASP A 555 34.24 -6.34 -52.67
N GLN A 556 33.57 -7.04 -53.60
CA GLN A 556 32.64 -6.40 -54.53
C GLN A 556 31.16 -6.45 -54.11
N CYS A 557 30.81 -7.18 -53.04
CA CYS A 557 29.41 -7.37 -52.68
C CYS A 557 29.14 -7.27 -51.17
N GLN A 558 29.93 -6.52 -50.39
CA GLN A 558 29.67 -6.37 -48.95
C GLN A 558 29.04 -5.04 -48.56
N THR A 559 28.22 -5.07 -47.51
CA THR A 559 27.70 -3.91 -46.80
C THR A 559 27.68 -4.24 -45.31
N GLN A 560 28.05 -3.28 -44.48
CA GLN A 560 28.10 -3.46 -43.04
C GLN A 560 26.94 -2.71 -42.38
N CYS A 561 26.27 -3.34 -41.42
CA CYS A 561 25.28 -2.64 -40.61
C CYS A 561 25.98 -1.57 -39.76
N PRO A 562 25.57 -0.30 -39.83
CA PRO A 562 26.23 0.78 -39.08
C PRO A 562 25.95 0.74 -37.58
N SER A 563 24.95 -0.02 -37.12
CA SER A 563 24.58 -0.09 -35.70
C SER A 563 25.16 -1.29 -34.97
N CYS A 564 25.37 -2.43 -35.65
CA CYS A 564 25.89 -3.65 -35.04
C CYS A 564 27.11 -4.23 -35.75
N GLU A 565 27.62 -3.51 -36.75
CA GLU A 565 28.85 -3.83 -37.47
C GLU A 565 28.86 -5.20 -38.18
N ARG A 566 27.71 -5.87 -38.27
CA ARG A 566 27.60 -7.17 -38.92
C ARG A 566 27.65 -7.01 -40.44
N LEU A 567 28.49 -7.82 -41.09
CA LEU A 567 28.64 -7.85 -42.54
C LEU A 567 27.47 -8.59 -43.20
N TYR A 568 27.03 -8.03 -44.32
CA TYR A 568 26.00 -8.55 -45.21
C TYR A 568 26.54 -8.56 -46.64
N HIS A 569 25.91 -9.37 -47.50
CA HIS A 569 25.97 -9.06 -48.93
C HIS A 569 25.14 -7.81 -49.24
N ALA A 570 25.64 -6.91 -50.08
CA ALA A 570 24.98 -5.65 -50.41
C ALA A 570 23.56 -5.85 -50.95
N HIS A 571 23.33 -6.87 -51.79
CA HIS A 571 21.98 -7.19 -52.29
C HIS A 571 21.06 -7.74 -51.17
N CYS A 572 21.59 -8.59 -50.28
CA CYS A 572 20.83 -9.17 -49.17
C CYS A 572 20.44 -8.08 -48.18
N TRP A 573 21.37 -7.16 -47.90
CA TRP A 573 21.13 -5.95 -47.13
C TRP A 573 20.00 -5.15 -47.76
N ASN A 574 20.12 -4.80 -49.05
CA ASN A 574 19.10 -4.01 -49.74
C ASN A 574 17.72 -4.68 -49.70
N GLN A 575 17.61 -5.98 -49.97
CA GLN A 575 16.32 -6.68 -49.86
C GLN A 575 15.78 -6.72 -48.43
N THR A 576 16.65 -6.91 -47.43
CA THR A 576 16.25 -6.89 -46.02
C THR A 576 15.72 -5.51 -45.63
N ILE A 577 16.39 -4.44 -46.05
CA ILE A 577 15.96 -3.07 -45.76
C ILE A 577 14.69 -2.70 -46.56
N ILE A 578 14.55 -3.13 -47.82
CA ILE A 578 13.32 -2.94 -48.62
C ILE A 578 12.13 -3.64 -47.96
N SER A 579 12.33 -4.87 -47.46
CA SER A 579 11.24 -5.69 -46.93
C SER A 579 10.87 -5.32 -45.50
N PHE A 580 11.86 -5.10 -44.64
CA PHE A 580 11.67 -4.94 -43.19
C PHE A 580 11.98 -3.53 -42.67
N GLY A 581 12.60 -2.66 -43.47
CA GLY A 581 13.00 -1.31 -43.06
C GLY A 581 14.10 -1.25 -41.99
N LYS A 582 14.59 -2.40 -41.52
CA LYS A 582 15.49 -2.55 -40.36
C LYS A 582 16.51 -3.65 -40.60
N CYS A 583 17.66 -3.57 -39.92
CA CYS A 583 18.68 -4.62 -39.91
C CYS A 583 18.11 -5.93 -39.33
N GLY A 584 18.29 -7.06 -40.03
CA GLY A 584 17.76 -8.36 -39.60
C GLY A 584 18.40 -8.95 -38.34
N PHE A 585 19.54 -8.42 -37.88
CA PHE A 585 20.21 -8.88 -36.66
C PHE A 585 19.95 -7.98 -35.44
N CYS A 586 20.16 -6.67 -35.55
CA CYS A 586 19.99 -5.74 -34.42
C CYS A 586 18.65 -5.02 -34.41
N LEU A 587 17.80 -5.24 -35.42
CA LEU A 587 16.46 -4.67 -35.55
C LEU A 587 16.41 -3.13 -35.54
N ARG A 588 17.53 -2.45 -35.80
CA ARG A 588 17.60 -0.98 -35.94
C ARG A 588 17.49 -0.56 -37.42
N PRO A 589 16.78 0.54 -37.73
CA PRO A 589 16.73 1.08 -39.09
C PRO A 589 18.09 1.65 -39.50
N PRO A 590 18.52 1.47 -40.75
CA PRO A 590 19.77 2.06 -41.21
C PRO A 590 19.61 3.57 -41.47
N PRO A 591 20.72 4.35 -41.43
CA PRO A 591 20.77 5.73 -41.87
C PRO A 591 20.25 5.88 -43.30
N ASP A 592 19.70 7.04 -43.64
CA ASP A 592 19.03 7.27 -44.92
C ASP A 592 19.93 7.02 -46.15
N HIS A 593 21.24 7.30 -46.04
CA HIS A 593 22.19 7.05 -47.13
C HIS A 593 22.52 5.57 -47.36
N LEU A 594 22.17 4.68 -46.42
CA LEU A 594 22.31 3.23 -46.52
C LEU A 594 20.97 2.53 -46.78
N LYS A 595 19.88 3.30 -46.92
CA LYS A 595 18.62 2.79 -47.43
C LYS A 595 18.76 2.63 -48.95
N PRO A 596 18.39 1.48 -49.53
CA PRO A 596 18.37 1.31 -50.97
C PRO A 596 17.47 2.36 -51.60
N GLN A 597 17.95 3.00 -52.67
CA GLN A 597 17.12 3.89 -53.48
C GLN A 597 16.14 3.00 -54.26
N ILE A 598 14.86 3.08 -53.89
CA ILE A 598 13.76 2.36 -54.54
C ILE A 598 13.37 3.08 -55.83
#